data_AF-A0A7S0GM20-F1
#
_entry.id   AF-A0A7S0GM20-F1
#
_cell.length_a   1.000
_cell.length_b   1.000
_cell.length_c   1.000
_cell.angle_alpha   90.00
_cell.angle_beta   90.00
_cell.angle_gamma   90.00
#
_symmetry.space_group_name_H-M   'P 1'
#
loop_
_entity.id
_entity.type
_entity.pdbx_description
1 polymer ?
#
loop_
_entity_poly.entity_id
_entity_poly.type
_entity_poly.pdbx_seq_one_letter_code
_entity_poly.pdbx_strand_id
1 'polypeptide(L)'
;MLPPAYDILQEISLVLQAMRKNNHDSCPSVTKATLNDFVLNVIHQTKDNSCSMREDVKNGRKTEIEYLNGYIVECGRNFNVPTLVNSDIRDQIQRMNTAK
;
A
#
# COMPACT_ATOMS: atom_id res chain seq x y z
N MET A 1 14.28 -9.33 16.46
CA MET A 1 12.88 -8.92 16.70
C MET A 1 12.76 -7.49 16.22
N LEU A 2 12.15 -7.27 15.05
CA LEU A 2 11.82 -5.90 14.63
C LEU A 2 10.87 -5.32 15.70
N PRO A 3 10.99 -4.02 16.07
CA PRO A 3 10.03 -3.38 16.97
C PRO A 3 8.62 -3.62 16.43
N PRO A 4 7.56 -3.71 17.28
CA PRO A 4 6.21 -4.13 16.86
C PRO A 4 5.80 -3.29 15.66
N ALA A 5 6.00 -3.87 14.48
CA ALA A 5 6.22 -3.08 13.29
C ALA A 5 4.87 -2.53 12.90
N TYR A 6 4.83 -1.22 12.75
CA TYR A 6 3.89 -0.55 11.88
C TYR A 6 3.71 -1.44 10.63
N ASP A 7 2.57 -2.11 10.50
CA ASP A 7 2.30 -2.96 9.35
C ASP A 7 1.74 -2.10 8.20
N ILE A 8 1.79 -2.62 6.97
CA ILE A 8 1.39 -1.93 5.74
C ILE A 8 0.02 -1.26 5.90
N LEU A 9 -0.92 -1.93 6.58
CA LEU A 9 -2.29 -1.48 6.78
C LEU A 9 -2.40 -0.36 7.83
N GLN A 10 -1.53 -0.36 8.84
CA GLN A 10 -1.44 0.73 9.81
C GLN A 10 -1.06 2.05 9.14
N GLU A 11 -0.08 2.02 8.23
CA GLU A 11 0.33 3.20 7.45
C GLU A 11 -0.82 3.75 6.62
N ILE A 12 -1.45 2.88 5.83
CA ILE A 12 -2.58 3.26 4.98
C ILE A 12 -3.73 3.84 5.82
N SER A 13 -4.08 3.20 6.94
CA SER A 13 -5.14 3.71 7.82
C SER A 13 -4.81 5.11 8.36
N LEU A 14 -3.56 5.36 8.74
CA LEU A 14 -3.16 6.67 9.27
C LEU A 14 -3.10 7.75 8.20
N VAL A 15 -2.67 7.43 6.98
CA VAL A 15 -2.74 8.34 5.83
C VAL A 15 -4.19 8.72 5.54
N LEU A 16 -5.10 7.74 5.45
CA LEU A 16 -6.53 8.00 5.20
C LEU A 16 -7.17 8.84 6.32
N GLN A 17 -6.83 8.59 7.58
CA GLN A 17 -7.30 9.40 8.70
C GLN A 17 -6.78 10.85 8.61
N ALA A 18 -5.52 11.04 8.23
CA ALA A 18 -4.94 12.37 8.08
C ALA A 18 -5.57 13.14 6.90
N MET A 19 -5.83 12.47 5.78
CA MET A 19 -6.57 13.02 4.64
C MET A 19 -7.97 13.51 5.06
N ARG A 20 -8.70 12.68 5.80
CA ARG A 20 -10.05 13.01 6.29
C ARG A 20 -10.05 14.22 7.23
N LYS A 21 -9.06 14.34 8.13
CA LYS A 21 -8.93 15.48 9.05
C LYS A 21 -8.69 16.82 8.33
N ASN A 22 -8.21 16.79 7.09
CA ASN A 22 -7.94 17.98 6.27
C ASN A 22 -9.09 18.29 5.28
N ASN A 23 -10.35 18.01 5.65
CA ASN A 23 -11.57 18.27 4.86
C ASN A 23 -11.59 17.62 3.47
N HIS A 24 -10.91 16.48 3.31
CA HIS A 24 -11.10 15.65 2.13
C HIS A 24 -12.39 14.83 2.32
N ASP A 25 -13.55 15.47 2.09
CA ASP A 25 -14.90 14.93 2.39
C ASP A 25 -15.19 13.57 1.73
N SER A 26 -14.48 13.23 0.66
CA SER A 26 -14.62 11.94 -0.03
C SER A 26 -13.75 10.82 0.55
N CYS A 27 -12.94 11.07 1.58
CA CYS A 27 -12.03 10.06 2.13
C CYS A 27 -12.77 9.10 3.08
N PRO A 28 -12.76 7.78 2.81
CA PRO A 28 -13.50 6.81 3.62
C PRO A 28 -12.96 6.73 5.04
N SER A 29 -13.86 6.57 6.01
CA SER A 29 -13.50 6.31 7.41
C SER A 29 -13.18 4.83 7.57
N VAL A 30 -11.89 4.46 7.51
CA VAL A 30 -11.47 3.06 7.59
C VAL A 30 -10.45 2.87 8.71
N THR A 31 -10.70 1.87 9.56
CA THR A 31 -9.77 1.45 10.60
C THR A 31 -8.82 0.38 10.08
N LYS A 32 -7.66 0.21 10.73
CA LYS A 32 -6.75 -0.90 10.46
C LYS A 32 -7.45 -2.26 10.55
N ALA A 33 -8.31 -2.47 11.56
CA ALA A 33 -9.02 -3.75 11.73
C ALA A 33 -9.92 -4.05 10.53
N THR A 34 -10.71 -3.06 10.10
CA THR A 34 -11.57 -3.19 8.92
C THR A 34 -10.76 -3.45 7.64
N LEU A 35 -9.61 -2.77 7.46
CA LEU A 35 -8.71 -3.04 6.34
C LEU A 35 -8.16 -4.46 6.39
N ASN A 36 -7.75 -4.92 7.58
CA ASN A 36 -7.19 -6.25 7.77
C ASN A 36 -8.20 -7.34 7.42
N ASP A 37 -9.43 -7.23 7.92
CA ASP A 37 -10.50 -8.19 7.64
C ASP A 37 -10.84 -8.23 6.15
N PHE A 38 -10.91 -7.05 5.52
CA PHE A 38 -11.15 -6.95 4.07
C PHE A 38 -10.02 -7.62 3.26
N VAL A 39 -8.76 -7.29 3.57
CA VAL A 39 -7.59 -7.83 2.87
C VAL A 39 -7.50 -9.34 3.04
N LEU A 40 -7.67 -9.86 4.27
CA LEU A 40 -7.67 -11.30 4.52
C LEU A 40 -8.78 -12.00 3.75
N ASN A 41 -9.98 -11.43 3.73
CA ASN A 41 -11.09 -11.96 2.95
C ASN A 41 -10.77 -12.00 1.44
N VAL A 42 -10.21 -10.93 0.87
CA VAL A 42 -9.79 -10.90 -0.55
C VAL A 42 -8.72 -11.95 -0.83
N ILE A 43 -7.72 -12.08 0.04
CA ILE A 43 -6.66 -13.10 -0.07
C ILE A 43 -7.28 -14.51 -0.09
N HIS A 44 -8.22 -14.78 0.83
CA HIS A 44 -8.89 -16.09 0.88
C HIS A 44 -9.72 -16.37 -0.37
N GLN A 45 -10.48 -15.39 -0.87
CA GLN A 45 -11.33 -15.55 -2.04
C GLN A 45 -10.53 -15.66 -3.36
N THR A 46 -9.31 -15.13 -3.39
CA THR A 46 -8.47 -15.08 -4.61
C THR A 46 -7.18 -15.90 -4.48
N LYS A 47 -7.13 -16.85 -3.54
CA LYS A 47 -5.93 -17.65 -3.20
C LYS A 47 -5.26 -18.35 -4.39
N ASP A 48 -6.04 -18.74 -5.41
CA ASP A 48 -5.55 -19.46 -6.59
C ASP A 48 -5.18 -18.50 -7.75
N ASN A 49 -5.38 -17.19 -7.58
CA ASN A 49 -5.09 -16.18 -8.58
C ASN A 49 -3.67 -15.61 -8.44
N SER A 50 -3.14 -15.08 -9.55
CA SER A 50 -1.95 -14.24 -9.56
C SER A 50 -2.37 -12.78 -9.75
N CYS A 51 -1.90 -11.86 -8.91
CA CYS A 51 -2.22 -10.45 -9.07
C CYS A 51 -1.55 -9.84 -10.31
N SER A 52 -2.15 -8.81 -10.89
CA SER A 52 -1.67 -8.13 -12.10
C SER A 52 -0.21 -7.69 -11.97
N MET A 53 0.14 -7.04 -10.86
CA MET A 53 1.50 -6.56 -10.59
C MET A 53 2.53 -7.70 -10.59
N ARG A 54 2.19 -8.88 -10.06
CA ARG A 54 3.09 -10.05 -10.09
C ARG A 54 3.30 -10.54 -11.52
N GLU A 55 2.24 -10.58 -12.33
CA GLU A 55 2.36 -10.95 -13.74
C GLU A 55 3.16 -9.91 -14.54
N ASP A 56 3.05 -8.62 -14.22
CA ASP A 56 3.88 -7.59 -14.84
C ASP A 56 5.35 -7.80 -14.50
N VAL A 57 5.70 -8.04 -13.23
CA VAL A 57 7.08 -8.37 -12.83
C VAL A 57 7.58 -9.63 -13.54
N LYS A 58 6.79 -10.72 -13.56
CA LYS A 58 7.19 -11.98 -14.22
C LYS A 58 7.46 -11.83 -15.71
N ASN A 59 6.68 -11.00 -16.39
CA ASN A 59 6.87 -10.70 -17.81
C ASN A 59 7.83 -9.52 -18.04
N GLY A 60 8.34 -8.92 -16.95
CA GLY A 60 9.01 -7.63 -16.86
C GLY A 60 8.42 -6.54 -17.74
N ARG A 61 7.11 -6.36 -17.60
CA ARG A 61 6.41 -5.15 -17.98
C ARG A 61 6.51 -4.16 -16.82
N LYS A 62 6.30 -2.88 -17.12
CA LYS A 62 6.24 -1.83 -16.09
C LYS A 62 5.01 -2.05 -15.20
N THR A 63 5.20 -2.09 -13.89
CA THR A 63 4.09 -2.17 -12.91
C THR A 63 3.46 -0.80 -12.63
N GLU A 64 2.28 -0.81 -12.01
CA GLU A 64 1.58 0.38 -11.49
C GLU A 64 2.04 0.83 -10.08
N ILE A 65 3.18 0.34 -9.57
CA ILE A 65 3.61 0.54 -8.18
C ILE A 65 3.67 2.01 -7.74
N GLU A 66 4.08 2.92 -8.63
CA GLU A 66 4.15 4.36 -8.36
C GLU A 66 2.75 4.98 -8.16
N TYR A 67 1.74 4.47 -8.87
CA TYR A 67 0.36 4.95 -8.73
C TYR A 67 -0.37 4.32 -7.54
N LEU A 68 0.14 3.20 -7.01
CA LEU A 68 -0.43 2.50 -5.86
C LEU A 68 0.29 2.89 -4.56
N ASN A 69 1.41 2.23 -4.23
CA ASN A 69 2.17 2.54 -3.03
C ASN A 69 2.85 3.91 -3.13
N GLY A 70 3.26 4.34 -4.33
CA GLY A 70 3.81 5.69 -4.52
C GLY A 70 2.79 6.79 -4.18
N TYR A 71 1.52 6.62 -4.53
CA TYR A 71 0.44 7.53 -4.13
C TYR A 71 0.28 7.59 -2.60
N ILE A 72 0.29 6.45 -1.92
CA ILE A 72 0.22 6.42 -0.44
C ILE A 72 1.42 7.15 0.19
N VAL A 73 2.63 6.96 -0.35
CA VAL A 73 3.84 7.64 0.14
C VAL A 73 3.76 9.15 -0.09
N GLU A 74 3.24 9.58 -1.25
CA GLU A 74 3.01 11.00 -1.54
C GLU A 74 1.99 11.61 -0.58
N CYS A 75 0.86 10.95 -0.35
CA CYS A 75 -0.12 11.38 0.65
C CYS A 75 0.51 11.45 2.06
N GLY A 76 1.28 10.44 2.45
CA GLY A 76 1.99 10.43 3.72
C GLY A 76 2.91 11.64 3.88
N ARG A 77 3.67 11.99 2.83
CA ARG A 77 4.50 13.22 2.82
C ARG A 77 3.64 14.48 2.98
N ASN A 78 2.55 14.60 2.23
CA ASN A 78 1.69 15.79 2.24
C ASN A 78 1.02 16.02 3.61
N PHE A 79 0.71 14.95 4.34
CA PHE A 79 0.05 15.02 5.64
C PHE A 79 0.97 14.74 6.83
N ASN A 80 2.30 14.72 6.63
CA ASN A 80 3.31 14.43 7.66
C ASN A 80 3.09 13.08 8.40
N VAL A 81 2.66 12.05 7.66
CA VAL A 81 2.50 10.68 8.15
C VAL A 81 3.65 9.81 7.62
N PRO A 82 4.47 9.19 8.49
CA PRO A 82 5.50 8.23 8.08
C PRO A 82 4.90 7.03 7.35
N THR A 83 5.46 6.70 6.17
CA THR A 83 5.03 5.59 5.29
C THR A 83 6.22 4.69 4.94
N LEU A 84 6.99 4.30 5.96
CA LEU A 84 8.26 3.59 5.80
C LEU A 84 8.07 2.25 5.07
N VAL A 85 7.09 1.45 5.49
CA VAL A 85 6.85 0.12 4.92
C VAL A 85 6.31 0.22 3.49
N ASN A 86 5.39 1.15 3.22
CA ASN A 86 4.89 1.40 1.87
C ASN A 86 6.00 1.92 0.95
N SER A 87 6.91 2.76 1.45
CA SER A 87 8.07 3.23 0.69
C SER A 87 9.04 2.10 0.37
N ASP A 88 9.31 1.22 1.33
CA ASP A 88 10.19 0.07 1.14
C ASP A 88 9.63 -0.91 0.11
N ILE A 89 8.32 -1.18 0.16
CA ILE A 89 7.63 -2.05 -0.82
C ILE A 89 7.69 -1.43 -2.22
N ARG A 90 7.40 -0.12 -2.34
CA ARG A 90 7.49 0.58 -3.62
C ARG A 90 8.89 0.43 -4.22
N ASP A 91 9.92 0.71 -3.43
CA ASP A 91 11.30 0.67 -3.91
C ASP A 91 11.75 -0.75 -4.27
N GLN A 92 11.29 -1.77 -3.54
CA GLN A 92 11.56 -3.17 -3.88
C GLN A 92 10.96 -3.56 -5.22
N ILE A 93 9.68 -3.27 -5.46
CA ILE A 93 9.02 -3.58 -6.73
C ILE A 93 9.62 -2.76 -7.87
N GLN A 94 9.99 -1.50 -7.62
CA GLN A 94 10.63 -0.67 -8.63
C GLN A 94 12.00 -1.22 -9.07
N ARG A 95 12.77 -1.82 -8.15
CA ARG A 95 14.02 -2.54 -8.51
C ARG A 95 13.74 -3.79 -9.35
N MET A 96 12.61 -4.46 -9.12
CA MET A 96 12.21 -5.61 -9.95
C MET A 96 11.81 -5.19 -11.37
N ASN A 97 11.34 -3.95 -11.57
CA ASN A 97 11.07 -3.41 -12.91
C ASN A 97 12.35 -3.14 -13.72
N THR A 98 13.45 -2.75 -13.05
CA THR A 98 14.70 -2.34 -13.71
C THR A 98 15.72 -3.48 -13.85
N ALA A 99 15.57 -4.55 -13.07
CA ALA A 99 16.41 -5.74 -13.18
C ALA A 99 16.00 -6.59 -14.40
N LYS A 100 16.51 -6.23 -15.59
CA LYS A 100 16.53 -7.07 -16.78
C LYS A 100 17.90 -7.01 -17.44
#